data_AF-A0A9D2RDL9-F1
#
_entry.id   AF-A0A9D2RDL9-F1
#
_cell.length_a   1.000
_cell.length_b   1.000
_cell.length_c   1.000
_cell.angle_alpha   90.00
_cell.angle_beta   90.00
_cell.angle_gamma   90.00
#
_symmetry.space_group_name_H-M   'P 1'
#
loop_
_entity.id
_entity.type
_entity.pdbx_description
1 polymer ?
#
loop_
_entity_poly.entity_id
_entity_poly.type
_entity_poly.pdbx_seq_one_letter_code
_entity_poly.pdbx_strand_id
1 'polypeptide(L)'
;MIRKTAEYFLYFIMYSVFGWLYEVFLEVVVYRWGFSNRGVLFGPWCVVYGVGALILIFSLSGLQKKKLYLGRILVTPLLVFIGIVVITTVVELIASYIMEFTQGGWLWDYTRFSFNFQGRIALNPSIRFGIGGMVFLYLLQPLFRKLTDRMNGKVLYTTAGILLALFTADIIYTFFIR
;
A
#
# COMPACT_ATOMS: atom_id res chain seq x y z
N MET A 1 -16.10 15.57 9.04
CA MET A 1 -14.96 14.82 9.60
C MET A 1 -15.16 13.32 9.45
N ILE A 2 -16.28 12.77 9.95
CA ILE A 2 -16.62 11.33 9.93
C ILE A 2 -16.60 10.71 8.51
N ARG A 3 -17.16 11.40 7.50
CA ARG A 3 -17.18 10.91 6.10
C ARG A 3 -15.78 10.58 5.57
N LYS A 4 -14.82 11.49 5.76
CA LYS A 4 -13.44 11.29 5.28
C LYS A 4 -12.79 10.10 5.96
N THR A 5 -13.02 9.90 7.26
CA THR A 5 -12.50 8.74 7.99
C THR A 5 -13.04 7.44 7.39
N ALA A 6 -14.34 7.37 7.10
CA ALA A 6 -14.92 6.22 6.42
C ALA A 6 -14.33 6.00 5.02
N GLU A 7 -14.14 7.06 4.23
CA GLU A 7 -13.50 6.96 2.90
C GLU A 7 -12.07 6.43 2.99
N TYR A 8 -11.24 6.96 3.89
CA TYR A 8 -9.86 6.49 4.07
C TYR A 8 -9.80 5.05 4.59
N PHE A 9 -10.72 4.66 5.47
CA PHE A 9 -10.83 3.27 5.90
C PHE A 9 -11.19 2.35 4.73
N LEU A 10 -12.14 2.75 3.87
CA LEU A 10 -12.47 1.99 2.67
C LEU A 10 -11.30 1.94 1.67
N TYR A 11 -10.53 3.02 1.50
CA TYR A 11 -9.31 2.99 0.69
C TYR A 11 -8.31 1.98 1.26
N PHE A 12 -8.07 2.00 2.58
CA PHE A 12 -7.22 1.02 3.25
C PHE A 12 -7.67 -0.42 2.96
N ILE A 13 -8.96 -0.71 3.09
CA ILE A 13 -9.50 -2.04 2.80
C ILE A 13 -9.33 -2.41 1.32
N MET A 14 -9.69 -1.51 0.39
CA MET A 14 -9.58 -1.77 -1.05
C MET A 14 -8.13 -2.02 -1.48
N TYR A 15 -7.17 -1.24 -0.96
CA TYR A 15 -5.75 -1.47 -1.24
C TYR A 15 -5.23 -2.76 -0.59
N SER A 16 -5.72 -3.12 0.61
CA SER A 16 -5.34 -4.38 1.25
C SER A 16 -5.83 -5.60 0.45
N VAL A 17 -7.06 -5.54 -0.08
CA VAL A 17 -7.61 -6.60 -0.94
C VAL A 17 -6.91 -6.63 -2.29
N PHE A 18 -6.64 -5.47 -2.89
CA PHE A 18 -5.93 -5.40 -4.16
C PHE A 18 -4.49 -5.94 -4.04
N GLY A 19 -3.80 -5.60 -2.96
CA GLY A 19 -2.48 -6.15 -2.64
C GLY A 19 -2.53 -7.66 -2.45
N TRP A 20 -3.53 -8.17 -1.73
CA TRP A 20 -3.74 -9.61 -1.58
C TRP A 20 -3.97 -10.31 -2.93
N LEU A 21 -4.83 -9.76 -3.79
CA LEU A 21 -5.08 -10.30 -5.13
C LEU A 21 -3.81 -10.29 -5.99
N TYR A 22 -3.01 -9.23 -5.90
CA TYR A 22 -1.74 -9.12 -6.60
C TYR A 22 -0.75 -10.22 -6.16
N GLU A 23 -0.55 -10.38 -4.85
CA GLU A 23 0.32 -11.41 -4.28
C GLU A 23 -0.15 -12.83 -4.66
N VAL A 24 -1.44 -13.11 -4.53
CA VAL A 24 -2.02 -14.41 -4.92
C VAL A 24 -1.85 -14.66 -6.43
N PHE A 25 -2.07 -13.64 -7.27
CA PHE A 25 -1.86 -13.77 -8.71
C PHE A 25 -0.40 -14.08 -9.04
N LEU A 26 0.55 -13.42 -8.38
CA LEU A 26 1.97 -13.72 -8.55
C LEU A 26 2.28 -15.18 -8.18
N GLU A 27 1.84 -15.67 -7.02
CA GLU A 27 2.13 -17.04 -6.60
C GLU A 27 1.49 -18.10 -7.48
N VAL A 28 0.20 -17.95 -7.79
CA VAL A 28 -0.57 -18.96 -8.51
C VAL A 28 -0.22 -18.96 -10.00
N VAL A 29 -0.16 -17.78 -10.63
CA VAL A 29 -0.09 -17.66 -12.09
C VAL A 29 1.35 -17.45 -12.57
N VAL A 30 2.11 -16.57 -11.91
CA VAL A 30 3.46 -16.19 -12.36
C VAL A 30 4.50 -17.19 -11.88
N TYR A 31 4.54 -17.47 -10.57
CA TYR A 31 5.52 -18.36 -9.96
C TYR A 31 5.09 -19.82 -9.95
N ARG A 32 3.78 -20.09 -10.10
CA ARG A 32 3.18 -21.44 -10.09
C ARG A 32 3.52 -22.25 -8.82
N TRP A 33 3.59 -21.57 -7.68
CA TRP A 33 3.85 -22.19 -6.37
C TRP A 33 2.58 -22.75 -5.72
N GLY A 34 1.43 -22.51 -6.33
CA GLY A 34 0.13 -22.82 -5.76
C GLY A 34 -0.44 -21.64 -4.99
N PHE A 35 -1.54 -21.87 -4.29
CA PHE A 35 -2.20 -20.84 -3.50
C PHE A 35 -1.64 -20.82 -2.08
N SER A 36 -1.17 -19.65 -1.64
CA SER A 36 -0.93 -19.38 -0.21
C SER A 36 -1.59 -18.06 0.19
N ASN A 37 -2.08 -17.97 1.43
CA ASN A 37 -2.61 -16.73 1.94
C ASN A 37 -1.45 -15.82 2.39
N ARG A 38 -1.21 -14.76 1.63
CA ARG A 38 -0.08 -13.83 1.82
C ARG A 38 -0.35 -12.72 2.83
N GLY A 39 -1.60 -12.58 3.27
CA GLY A 39 -1.95 -11.70 4.38
C GLY A 39 -1.53 -12.30 5.72
N VAL A 40 -1.27 -11.43 6.71
CA VAL A 40 -1.10 -11.86 8.11
C VAL A 40 -2.42 -12.38 8.68
N LEU A 41 -3.54 -11.83 8.20
CA LEU A 41 -4.90 -12.16 8.63
C LEU A 41 -5.49 -13.32 7.82
N PHE A 42 -6.56 -13.93 8.34
CA PHE A 42 -7.24 -15.05 7.67
C PHE A 42 -7.94 -14.61 6.37
N GLY A 43 -8.57 -13.44 6.38
CA GLY A 43 -9.24 -12.86 5.23
C GLY A 43 -8.28 -12.26 4.19
N PRO A 44 -8.82 -11.77 3.06
CA PRO A 44 -8.05 -11.28 1.93
C PRO A 44 -7.49 -9.86 2.19
N TRP A 45 -6.81 -9.66 3.32
CA TRP A 45 -6.31 -8.35 3.74
C TRP A 45 -4.79 -8.37 3.80
N CYS A 46 -4.13 -7.95 2.71
CA CYS A 46 -2.69 -7.69 2.76
C CYS A 46 -2.46 -6.29 3.35
N VAL A 47 -2.51 -6.20 4.69
CA VAL A 47 -2.50 -4.94 5.46
C VAL A 47 -1.38 -3.98 5.06
N VAL A 48 -0.20 -4.50 4.70
CA VAL A 48 0.95 -3.69 4.28
C VAL A 48 0.64 -2.82 3.05
N TYR A 49 -0.17 -3.31 2.11
CA TYR A 49 -0.59 -2.53 0.93
C TYR A 49 -1.56 -1.42 1.32
N GLY A 50 -2.50 -1.70 2.22
CA GLY A 50 -3.42 -0.70 2.75
C GLY A 50 -2.68 0.42 3.48
N VAL A 51 -1.77 0.07 4.39
CA VAL A 51 -0.96 1.05 5.15
C VAL A 51 -0.07 1.84 4.20
N GLY A 52 0.67 1.17 3.30
CA GLY A 52 1.55 1.82 2.34
C GLY A 52 0.81 2.80 1.43
N ALA A 53 -0.37 2.42 0.94
CA ALA A 53 -1.20 3.31 0.13
C ALA A 53 -1.65 4.54 0.93
N LEU A 54 -2.10 4.39 2.18
CA LEU A 54 -2.48 5.53 3.02
C LEU A 54 -1.30 6.47 3.29
N ILE A 55 -0.10 5.94 3.55
CA ILE A 55 1.11 6.76 3.72
C ILE A 55 1.34 7.62 2.48
N LEU A 56 1.28 7.03 1.28
CA LEU A 56 1.46 7.76 0.03
C LEU A 56 0.34 8.78 -0.20
N ILE A 57 -0.92 8.42 0.06
CA ILE A 57 -2.07 9.32 -0.09
C ILE A 57 -1.91 10.53 0.83
N PHE A 58 -1.62 10.33 2.12
CA PHE A 58 -1.50 11.44 3.06
C PHE A 58 -0.28 12.32 2.78
N SER A 59 0.83 11.72 2.35
CA SER A 59 2.07 12.45 2.10
C SER A 59 2.06 13.20 0.76
N LEU A 60 1.48 12.61 -0.29
CA LEU A 60 1.67 13.09 -1.67
C LEU A 60 0.41 13.61 -2.35
N SER A 61 -0.81 13.38 -1.83
CA SER A 61 -2.04 13.90 -2.47
C SER A 61 -2.05 15.43 -2.59
N GLY A 62 -1.40 16.13 -1.66
CA GLY A 62 -1.24 17.59 -1.72
C GLY A 62 -0.35 18.02 -2.88
N LEU A 63 0.79 17.35 -3.06
CA LEU A 63 1.72 17.58 -4.17
C LEU A 63 1.10 17.22 -5.52
N GLN A 64 0.42 16.07 -5.60
CA GLN A 64 -0.23 15.56 -6.80
C GLN A 64 -1.24 16.55 -7.42
N LYS A 65 -1.91 17.34 -6.58
CA LYS A 65 -2.91 18.35 -7.02
C LYS A 65 -2.28 19.65 -7.52
N LYS A 66 -1.03 19.94 -7.17
CA LYS A 66 -0.35 21.15 -7.63
C LYS A 66 0.07 20.97 -9.10
N LYS A 67 0.03 22.05 -9.87
CA LYS A 67 0.60 22.07 -11.24
C LYS A 67 1.90 22.85 -11.20
N LEU A 68 2.97 22.17 -10.80
CA LEU A 68 4.32 22.72 -10.76
C LEU A 68 4.96 22.56 -12.13
N TYR A 69 5.46 23.67 -12.67
CA TYR A 69 6.14 23.74 -13.96
C TYR A 69 7.58 24.19 -13.77
N LEU A 70 8.50 23.59 -14.53
CA LEU A 70 9.85 24.10 -14.72
C LEU A 70 9.95 24.58 -16.18
N GLY A 71 9.90 25.90 -16.36
CA GLY A 71 9.66 26.49 -17.67
C GLY A 71 8.29 26.06 -18.23
N ARG A 72 8.29 25.32 -19.34
CA ARG A 72 7.07 24.79 -19.99
C ARG A 72 6.72 23.35 -19.61
N ILE A 73 7.58 22.67 -18.86
CA ILE A 73 7.44 21.24 -18.56
C ILE A 73 6.70 21.05 -17.23
N LEU A 74 5.64 20.25 -17.22
CA LEU A 74 4.94 19.86 -16.00
C LEU A 74 5.78 18.85 -15.21
N VAL A 75 6.42 19.30 -14.12
CA VAL A 75 7.34 18.47 -13.32
C VAL A 75 6.66 17.76 -12.15
N THR A 76 5.36 18.02 -11.91
CA THR A 76 4.64 17.45 -10.76
C THR A 76 4.67 15.92 -10.72
N PRO A 77 4.39 15.18 -11.82
CA PRO A 77 4.44 13.72 -11.79
C PRO A 77 5.82 13.17 -11.43
N LEU A 78 6.89 13.82 -11.90
CA LEU A 78 8.26 13.45 -11.55
C LEU A 78 8.55 13.67 -10.07
N LEU A 79 8.11 14.80 -9.50
CA LEU A 79 8.26 15.06 -8.06
C LEU A 79 7.46 14.08 -7.21
N VAL A 80 6.26 13.68 -7.67
CA VAL A 80 5.47 12.63 -7.00
C VAL A 80 6.18 11.29 -7.09
N PHE A 81 6.73 10.92 -8.24
CA PHE A 81 7.52 9.69 -8.39
C PHE A 81 8.72 9.67 -7.44
N ILE A 82 9.51 10.75 -7.39
CA ILE A 82 10.64 10.86 -6.45
C ILE A 82 10.16 10.77 -5.01
N GLY A 83 9.05 11.44 -4.68
CA GLY A 83 8.44 11.37 -3.36
C GLY A 83 8.00 9.95 -2.98
N ILE A 84 7.41 9.19 -3.91
CA ILE A 84 7.07 7.78 -3.70
C ILE A 84 8.33 6.99 -3.41
N VAL A 85 9.33 7.06 -4.29
CA VAL A 85 10.60 6.33 -4.14
C VAL A 85 11.18 6.57 -2.75
N VAL A 86 11.36 7.84 -2.36
CA VAL A 86 11.92 8.20 -1.06
C VAL A 86 11.09 7.63 0.09
N ILE A 87 9.77 7.84 0.08
CA ILE A 87 8.89 7.37 1.15
C ILE A 87 8.93 5.84 1.25
N THR A 88 8.81 5.12 0.13
CA THR A 88 8.80 3.66 0.12
C THR A 88 10.14 3.09 0.56
N THR A 89 11.26 3.69 0.14
CA THR A 89 12.60 3.27 0.57
C THR A 89 12.81 3.48 2.07
N VAL A 90 12.33 4.61 2.61
CA VAL A 90 12.41 4.87 4.07
C VAL A 90 11.55 3.88 4.85
N VAL A 91 10.31 3.64 4.41
CA VAL A 91 9.42 2.67 5.03
C VAL A 91 10.01 1.26 4.98
N GLU A 92 10.56 0.86 3.84
CA GLU A 92 11.21 -0.44 3.65
C GLU A 92 12.42 -0.59 4.58
N LEU A 93 13.26 0.44 4.68
CA LEU A 93 14.41 0.43 5.58
C LEU A 93 13.99 0.29 7.05
N ILE A 94 13.03 1.10 7.49
CA ILE A 94 12.49 1.05 8.86
C ILE A 94 11.89 -0.34 9.13
N ALA A 95 11.09 -0.87 8.20
CA ALA A 95 10.49 -2.19 8.35
C ALA A 95 11.57 -3.28 8.52
N SER A 96 12.65 -3.22 7.72
CA SER A 96 13.74 -4.19 7.84
C SER A 96 14.42 -4.18 9.22
N TYR A 97 14.57 -3.00 9.85
CA TYR A 97 15.16 -2.90 11.19
C TYR A 97 14.20 -3.36 12.28
N ILE A 98 12.91 -3.04 12.16
CA ILE A 98 11.89 -3.54 13.09
C ILE A 98 11.84 -5.07 13.04
N MET A 99 11.89 -5.65 11.84
CA MET A 99 11.86 -7.11 11.66
C MET A 99 13.13 -7.76 12.21
N GLU A 100 14.30 -7.19 11.94
CA GLU A 100 15.55 -7.69 12.54
C GLU A 100 15.50 -7.66 14.07
N PHE A 101 15.04 -6.56 14.66
CA PHE A 101 14.94 -6.44 16.11
C PHE A 101 13.93 -7.42 16.73
N THR A 102 12.82 -7.70 16.04
CA THR A 102 11.73 -8.53 16.57
C THR A 102 11.86 -10.02 16.25
N GLN A 103 12.50 -10.37 15.13
CA GLN A 103 12.53 -11.72 14.57
C GLN A 103 13.95 -12.23 14.27
N GLY A 104 14.98 -11.40 14.44
CA GLY A 104 16.37 -11.76 14.14
C GLY A 104 16.73 -11.72 12.66
N GLY A 105 15.82 -11.27 11.78
CA GLY A 105 16.05 -11.13 10.33
C GLY A 105 14.93 -10.35 9.63
N TRP A 106 15.03 -10.18 8.31
CA TRP A 106 14.00 -9.52 7.50
C TRP A 106 13.68 -10.35 6.23
N LEU A 107 12.60 -10.01 5.53
CA LEU A 107 11.95 -10.90 4.55
C LEU A 107 12.58 -10.91 3.15
N TRP A 108 13.49 -9.99 2.84
CA TRP A 108 14.08 -9.85 1.50
C TRP A 108 15.58 -9.63 1.61
N ASP A 109 16.36 -9.94 0.57
CA ASP A 109 17.80 -9.65 0.56
C ASP A 109 18.21 -9.04 -0.79
N TYR A 110 18.70 -7.80 -0.72
CA TYR A 110 19.17 -7.03 -1.86
C TYR A 110 20.70 -6.92 -1.95
N THR A 111 21.46 -7.75 -1.22
CA THR A 111 22.93 -7.74 -1.23
C THR A 111 23.51 -7.89 -2.64
N ARG A 112 22.80 -8.61 -3.53
CA ARG A 112 23.20 -8.82 -4.93
C ARG A 112 22.81 -7.68 -5.88
N PHE A 113 22.10 -6.67 -5.41
CA PHE A 113 21.65 -5.54 -6.23
C PHE A 113 22.66 -4.39 -6.17
N SER A 114 22.85 -3.71 -7.30
CA SER A 114 23.66 -2.48 -7.33
C SER A 114 23.01 -1.37 -6.51
N PHE A 115 23.85 -0.53 -5.90
CA PHE A 115 23.42 0.58 -5.02
C PHE A 115 22.51 0.10 -3.88
N ASN A 116 22.88 -1.01 -3.25
CA ASN A 116 22.21 -1.50 -2.05
C ASN A 116 22.80 -0.90 -0.77
N PHE A 117 22.01 -0.89 0.29
CA PHE A 117 22.45 -0.56 1.64
C PHE A 117 22.12 -1.73 2.57
N GLN A 118 23.17 -2.41 3.08
CA GLN A 118 23.08 -3.56 4.00
C GLN A 118 22.18 -4.71 3.49
N GLY A 119 21.95 -4.82 2.18
CA GLY A 119 20.97 -5.76 1.63
C GLY A 119 19.50 -5.46 1.98
N ARG A 120 19.20 -4.33 2.64
CA ARG A 120 17.86 -3.95 3.10
C ARG A 120 17.08 -3.13 2.08
N ILE A 121 17.77 -2.23 1.40
CA ILE A 121 17.18 -1.40 0.34
C ILE A 121 18.15 -1.38 -0.83
N ALA A 122 17.62 -1.20 -2.04
CA ALA A 122 18.42 -0.97 -3.23
C ALA A 122 17.68 -0.09 -4.23
N LEU A 123 18.44 0.55 -5.13
CA LEU A 123 17.88 1.48 -6.11
C LEU A 123 16.84 0.81 -7.03
N ASN A 124 17.11 -0.41 -7.49
CA ASN A 124 16.24 -1.10 -8.45
C ASN A 124 14.85 -1.44 -7.84
N PRO A 125 14.74 -2.10 -6.66
CA PRO A 125 13.47 -2.24 -5.95
C PRO A 125 12.78 -0.89 -5.67
N SER A 126 13.54 0.12 -5.23
CA SER A 126 13.00 1.45 -4.93
C SER A 126 12.35 2.11 -6.15
N ILE A 127 12.95 1.98 -7.33
CA ILE A 127 12.35 2.46 -8.60
C ILE A 127 11.07 1.70 -8.93
N ARG A 128 11.04 0.37 -8.72
CA ARG A 128 9.83 -0.44 -8.95
C ARG A 128 8.69 -0.01 -8.03
N PHE A 129 8.98 0.27 -6.76
CA PHE A 129 7.99 0.85 -5.85
C PHE A 129 7.55 2.25 -6.28
N GLY A 130 8.47 3.07 -6.80
CA GLY A 130 8.15 4.34 -7.45
C GLY A 130 7.11 4.18 -8.56
N ILE A 131 7.33 3.24 -9.48
CA ILE A 131 6.40 2.96 -10.59
C ILE A 131 5.06 2.44 -10.06
N GLY A 132 5.09 1.48 -9.13
CA GLY A 132 3.89 0.93 -8.50
C GLY A 132 3.06 1.99 -7.77
N GLY A 133 3.72 2.86 -7.00
CA GLY A 133 3.05 3.97 -6.32
C GLY A 133 2.48 5.01 -7.29
N MET A 134 3.09 5.20 -8.46
CA MET A 134 2.51 6.05 -9.52
C MET A 134 1.21 5.44 -10.05
N VAL A 135 1.18 4.13 -10.29
CA VAL A 135 -0.06 3.41 -10.64
C VAL A 135 -1.09 3.56 -9.52
N PHE A 136 -0.69 3.42 -8.26
CA PHE A 136 -1.61 3.55 -7.14
C PHE A 136 -2.21 4.96 -7.05
N LEU A 137 -1.40 6.01 -7.12
CA LEU A 137 -1.87 7.38 -6.93
C LEU A 137 -2.56 7.97 -8.16
N TYR A 138 -2.12 7.65 -9.38
CA TYR A 138 -2.66 8.26 -10.60
C TYR A 138 -3.71 7.40 -11.31
N LEU A 139 -3.78 6.09 -11.05
CA LEU A 139 -4.78 5.20 -11.64
C LEU A 139 -5.77 4.69 -10.61
N LEU A 140 -5.31 3.99 -9.57
CA LEU A 140 -6.21 3.33 -8.62
C LEU A 140 -6.93 4.33 -7.70
N GLN A 141 -6.22 5.32 -7.16
CA GLN A 141 -6.79 6.27 -6.20
C GLN A 141 -7.95 7.08 -6.80
N PRO A 142 -7.87 7.61 -8.05
CA PRO A 142 -9.02 8.26 -8.69
C PRO A 142 -10.22 7.33 -8.87
N LEU A 143 -9.99 6.05 -9.19
CA LEU A 143 -11.05 5.05 -9.33
C LEU A 143 -11.73 4.78 -8.00
N PHE A 144 -10.95 4.53 -6.95
CA PHE A 144 -11.47 4.31 -5.60
C PHE A 144 -12.22 5.52 -5.06
N ARG A 145 -11.67 6.72 -5.28
CA ARG A 145 -12.35 7.96 -4.92
C ARG A 145 -13.66 8.12 -5.67
N LYS A 146 -13.71 7.81 -6.97
CA LYS A 146 -14.95 7.86 -7.76
C LYS A 146 -15.99 6.86 -7.25
N LEU A 147 -15.57 5.68 -6.78
CA LEU A 147 -16.45 4.69 -6.17
C LEU A 147 -17.05 5.21 -4.85
N THR A 148 -16.21 5.73 -3.95
CA THR A 148 -16.69 6.24 -2.65
C THR A 148 -17.49 7.54 -2.78
N ASP A 149 -17.14 8.42 -3.72
CA ASP A 149 -17.85 9.67 -3.98
C ASP A 149 -19.27 9.41 -4.52
N ARG A 150 -19.49 8.29 -5.23
CA ARG A 150 -20.81 7.85 -5.71
C ARG A 150 -21.69 7.27 -4.60
N MET A 151 -21.12 6.89 -3.46
CA MET A 151 -21.90 6.37 -2.33
C MET A 151 -22.57 7.53 -1.60
N ASN A 152 -23.88 7.40 -1.36
CA ASN A 152 -24.56 8.26 -0.40
C ASN A 152 -24.05 7.94 1.03
N GLY A 153 -24.29 8.85 1.98
CA GLY A 153 -23.75 8.72 3.33
C GLY A 153 -24.13 7.39 4.01
N LYS A 154 -25.38 6.96 3.86
CA LYS A 154 -25.87 5.70 4.45
C LYS A 154 -25.10 4.50 3.91
N VAL A 155 -24.97 4.37 2.59
CA VAL A 155 -24.23 3.27 1.95
C VAL A 155 -22.77 3.28 2.37
N LEU A 156 -22.12 4.45 2.38
CA LEU A 156 -20.73 4.59 2.76
C LEU A 156 -20.50 4.11 4.20
N TYR A 157 -21.30 4.61 5.15
CA TYR A 157 -21.15 4.26 6.57
C TYR A 157 -21.52 2.81 6.86
N THR A 158 -22.57 2.28 6.24
CA THR A 158 -22.93 0.86 6.39
C THR A 158 -21.83 -0.04 5.85
N THR A 159 -21.30 0.26 4.66
CA THR A 159 -20.20 -0.53 4.06
C THR A 159 -18.95 -0.48 4.91
N ALA A 160 -18.56 0.72 5.35
CA ALA A 160 -17.40 0.90 6.24
C ALA A 160 -17.59 0.16 7.58
N GLY A 161 -18.78 0.23 8.18
CA GLY A 161 -19.10 -0.45 9.44
C GLY A 161 -19.04 -1.97 9.33
N ILE A 162 -19.61 -2.54 8.26
CA ILE A 162 -19.54 -4.00 7.99
C ILE A 162 -18.09 -4.44 7.81
N LEU A 163 -17.33 -3.75 6.96
CA LEU A 163 -15.94 -4.10 6.70
C LEU A 163 -15.06 -3.92 7.94
N LEU A 164 -15.32 -2.91 8.78
CA LEU A 164 -14.63 -2.72 10.04
C LEU A 164 -14.92 -3.88 11.00
N ALA A 165 -16.18 -4.31 11.11
CA ALA A 165 -16.56 -5.44 11.95
C ALA A 165 -15.86 -6.73 11.48
N LEU A 166 -15.87 -7.01 10.17
CA LEU A 166 -15.21 -8.19 9.59
C LEU A 166 -13.69 -8.15 9.81
N PHE A 167 -13.06 -7.02 9.49
CA PHE A 167 -11.62 -6.85 9.67
C PHE A 167 -11.20 -6.99 11.14
N THR A 168 -11.98 -6.44 12.07
CA THR A 168 -11.72 -6.54 13.51
C THR A 168 -11.93 -7.97 14.01
N ALA A 169 -13.00 -8.64 13.57
CA ALA A 169 -13.26 -10.04 13.93
C ALA A 169 -12.13 -10.95 13.45
N ASP A 170 -11.58 -10.69 12.27
CA ASP A 170 -10.45 -11.42 11.70
C ASP A 170 -9.14 -11.19 12.49
N ILE A 171 -8.86 -9.94 12.89
CA ILE A 171 -7.75 -9.63 13.82
C ILE A 171 -7.92 -10.41 15.13
N ILE A 172 -9.11 -10.37 15.74
CA ILE A 172 -9.38 -11.05 17.00
C ILE A 172 -9.16 -12.56 16.83
N TYR A 173 -9.73 -13.14 15.80
CA TYR A 173 -9.58 -14.56 15.51
C TYR A 173 -8.11 -14.95 15.27
N THR A 174 -7.39 -14.19 14.47
CA THR A 174 -6.02 -14.50 14.07
C THR A 174 -5.01 -14.39 15.23
N PHE A 175 -5.17 -13.42 16.13
CA PHE A 175 -4.18 -13.15 17.18
C PHE A 175 -4.56 -13.65 18.57
N PHE A 176 -5.84 -13.93 18.84
CA PHE A 176 -6.29 -14.34 20.17
C PHE A 176 -6.93 -15.73 20.20
N ILE A 177 -7.34 -16.28 19.05
CA ILE A 177 -8.03 -17.57 18.99
C ILE A 177 -7.16 -18.64 18.31
N ARG A 178 -6.53 -18.29 17.19
CA ARG A 178 -5.59 -19.15 16.46
C ARG A 178 -4.23 -19.21 17.13
#